data_AF-A0A1J3D0V8-F1
#
_entry.id   AF-A0A1J3D0V8-F1
#
_cell.length_a   1.000
_cell.length_b   1.000
_cell.length_c   1.000
_cell.angle_alpha   90.00
_cell.angle_beta   90.00
_cell.angle_gamma   90.00
#
_symmetry.space_group_name_H-M   'P 1'
#
loop_
_entity.id
_entity.type
_entity.pdbx_description
1 polymer ?
#
loop_
_entity_poly.entity_id
_entity_poly.type
_entity_poly.pdbx_seq_one_letter_code
_entity_poly.pdbx_strand_id
1 'polypeptide(L)'
;CSIYVANALISMYGRCRDGAAAYEAWTVFEAMEFKNLVTWNSMIAAFQCCNLGKQAVRVFMRMHSDGVGFDRATLLNICSALYKSSDLVPDEVS
;
A
#
# COMPACT_ATOMS: atom_id res chain seq x y z
N CYS A 1 17.58 7.06 7.92
CA CYS A 1 17.33 5.60 7.92
C CYS A 1 17.69 5.05 6.55
N SER A 2 18.30 3.87 6.43
CA SER A 2 18.64 3.30 5.10
C SER A 2 17.35 2.95 4.34
N ILE A 3 17.21 3.45 3.11
CA ILE A 3 16.02 3.22 2.27
C ILE A 3 15.76 1.73 2.04
N TYR A 4 16.82 0.91 1.96
CA TYR A 4 16.71 -0.53 1.80
C TYR A 4 16.14 -1.21 3.03
N VAL A 5 16.59 -0.81 4.22
CA VAL A 5 16.11 -1.37 5.49
C VAL A 5 14.66 -0.96 5.72
N ALA A 6 14.32 0.30 5.47
CA ALA A 6 12.95 0.79 5.62
C ALA A 6 11.99 0.07 4.66
N ASN A 7 12.35 -0.10 3.39
CA ASN A 7 11.54 -0.85 2.42
C ASN A 7 11.37 -2.32 2.82
N ALA A 8 12.42 -2.95 3.36
CA ALA A 8 12.34 -4.32 3.86
C ALA A 8 11.39 -4.43 5.07
N LEU A 9 11.43 -3.47 5.99
CA LEU A 9 10.52 -3.42 7.15
C LEU A 9 9.06 -3.22 6.70
N ILE A 10 8.78 -2.26 5.82
CA ILE A 10 7.44 -2.04 5.25
C ILE A 10 6.91 -3.33 4.62
N SER A 11 7.74 -4.00 3.83
CA SER A 11 7.37 -5.26 3.17
C SER A 11 7.11 -6.38 4.17
N MET A 12 7.91 -6.47 5.24
CA MET A 12 7.75 -7.48 6.29
C MET A 12 6.43 -7.29 7.02
N TYR A 13 6.12 -6.08 7.46
CA TYR A 13 4.86 -5.75 8.12
C TYR A 13 3.65 -6.06 7.24
N GLY A 14 3.70 -5.75 5.94
CA GLY A 14 2.62 -6.09 5.01
C GLY A 14 2.38 -7.61 4.86
N ARG A 15 3.43 -8.42 4.99
CA ARG A 15 3.33 -9.89 4.93
C ARG A 15 2.68 -10.51 6.17
N CYS A 16 2.58 -9.77 7.28
CA CYS A 16 1.84 -10.22 8.46
C CYS A 16 0.32 -10.31 8.20
N ARG A 17 -0.19 -9.63 7.14
CA ARG A 17 -1.61 -9.60 6.76
C ARG A 17 -2.54 -9.16 7.90
N ASP A 18 -2.00 -8.32 8.79
CA ASP A 18 -2.69 -7.75 9.94
C ASP A 18 -2.82 -6.23 9.78
N GLY A 19 -3.96 -5.69 10.21
CA GLY A 19 -4.25 -4.26 10.07
C GLY A 19 -3.32 -3.39 10.93
N ALA A 20 -3.04 -3.80 12.17
CA ALA A 20 -2.13 -3.06 13.04
C ALA A 20 -0.70 -3.08 12.50
N ALA A 21 -0.24 -4.23 12.00
CA ALA A 21 1.06 -4.34 11.31
C ALA A 21 1.16 -3.38 10.10
N ALA A 22 0.09 -3.21 9.32
CA ALA A 22 0.09 -2.25 8.21
C ALA A 22 0.24 -0.78 8.68
N TYR A 23 -0.27 -0.45 9.87
CA TYR A 23 -0.06 0.87 10.45
C TYR A 23 1.36 1.03 11.03
N GLU A 24 2.01 -0.03 11.50
CA GLU A 24 3.46 0.01 11.80
C GLU A 24 4.31 0.19 10.54
N ALA A 25 3.91 -0.40 9.41
CA ALA A 25 4.55 -0.09 8.12
C ALA A 25 4.38 1.40 7.76
N TRP A 26 3.21 1.97 8.05
CA TRP A 26 2.92 3.39 7.82
C TRP A 26 3.76 4.32 8.68
N THR A 27 4.01 3.98 9.96
CA THR A 27 4.89 4.79 10.82
C THR A 27 6.32 4.81 10.29
N VAL A 28 6.84 3.67 9.84
CA VAL A 28 8.16 3.59 9.17
C VAL A 28 8.17 4.44 7.90
N PHE A 29 7.14 4.32 7.06
CA PHE A 29 7.01 5.09 5.83
C PHE A 29 7.01 6.60 6.09
N GLU A 30 6.19 7.11 7.02
CA GLU A 30 6.14 8.53 7.34
C GLU A 30 7.46 9.06 7.90
N ALA A 31 8.18 8.26 8.68
CA ALA A 31 9.48 8.62 9.24
C ALA A 31 10.63 8.71 8.19
N MET A 32 10.42 8.23 6.96
CA MET A 32 11.41 8.34 5.89
C MET A 32 11.46 9.74 5.31
N GLU A 33 12.62 10.38 5.36
CA GLU A 33 12.86 11.69 4.71
C GLU A 33 12.76 11.62 3.18
N PHE A 34 13.32 10.56 2.59
CA PHE A 34 13.31 10.33 1.14
C PHE A 34 12.57 9.03 0.81
N LYS A 35 11.63 9.12 -0.13
CA LYS A 35 10.80 7.99 -0.59
C LYS A 35 10.92 7.88 -2.10
N ASN A 36 11.43 6.74 -2.58
CA ASN A 36 11.49 6.45 -4.02
C ASN A 36 10.29 5.61 -4.46
N LEU A 37 10.15 5.36 -5.77
CA LEU A 37 9.06 4.56 -6.35
C LEU A 37 8.86 3.21 -5.62
N VAL A 38 9.95 2.52 -5.29
CA VAL A 38 9.90 1.24 -4.55
C VAL A 38 9.30 1.41 -3.16
N THR A 39 9.59 2.51 -2.47
CA THR A 39 9.05 2.84 -1.16
C THR A 39 7.53 2.99 -1.21
N TRP A 40 7.04 3.76 -2.18
CA TRP A 40 5.60 3.95 -2.40
C TRP A 40 4.89 2.65 -2.78
N ASN A 41 5.47 1.89 -3.72
CA ASN A 41 4.92 0.60 -4.13
C ASN A 41 4.87 -0.41 -2.96
N SER A 42 5.88 -0.42 -2.10
CA SER A 42 5.92 -1.28 -0.92
C SER A 42 4.80 -0.92 0.06
N MET A 43 4.54 0.37 0.28
CA MET A 43 3.47 0.80 1.18
C MET A 43 2.07 0.51 0.63
N ILE A 44 1.86 0.73 -0.67
CA ILE A 44 0.60 0.38 -1.34
C ILE A 44 0.35 -1.13 -1.25
N ALA A 45 1.38 -1.95 -1.49
CA ALA A 45 1.30 -3.40 -1.34
C ALA A 45 0.98 -3.81 0.10
N ALA A 46 1.60 -3.18 1.11
CA ALA A 46 1.34 -3.50 2.51
C ALA A 46 -0.14 -3.28 2.89
N PHE A 47 -0.73 -2.14 2.50
CA PHE A 47 -2.16 -1.91 2.72
C PHE A 47 -3.04 -2.87 1.91
N GLN A 48 -2.67 -3.20 0.68
CA GLN A 48 -3.40 -4.18 -0.15
C GLN A 48 -3.38 -5.60 0.46
N CYS A 49 -2.24 -6.05 1.00
CA CYS A 49 -2.09 -7.35 1.64
C CYS A 49 -2.94 -7.49 2.90
N CYS A 50 -3.15 -6.39 3.63
CA CYS A 50 -3.94 -6.31 4.84
C CYS A 50 -5.42 -5.93 4.60
N ASN A 51 -5.91 -6.00 3.36
CA ASN A 51 -7.30 -5.65 2.98
C ASN A 51 -7.71 -4.19 3.30
N LEU A 52 -6.75 -3.28 3.41
CA LEU A 52 -6.98 -1.85 3.66
C LEU A 52 -7.00 -1.07 2.33
N GLY A 53 -7.87 -1.47 1.40
CA GLY A 53 -7.85 -0.96 0.02
C GLY A 53 -8.06 0.55 -0.10
N LYS A 54 -8.93 1.13 0.73
CA LYS A 54 -9.11 2.59 0.81
C LYS A 54 -7.81 3.33 1.16
N GLN A 55 -6.94 2.72 1.98
CA GLN A 55 -5.70 3.32 2.44
C GLN A 55 -4.64 3.18 1.35
N ALA A 56 -4.59 2.03 0.67
CA ALA A 56 -3.76 1.83 -0.53
C ALA A 56 -4.06 2.90 -1.60
N VAL A 57 -5.34 3.18 -1.87
CA VAL A 57 -5.75 4.25 -2.81
C VAL A 57 -5.32 5.63 -2.33
N ARG A 58 -5.46 5.96 -1.05
CA ARG A 58 -5.00 7.25 -0.51
C ARG A 58 -3.49 7.44 -0.68
N VAL A 59 -2.69 6.39 -0.44
CA VAL A 59 -1.24 6.44 -0.66
C VAL A 59 -0.91 6.65 -2.13
N PHE A 60 -1.62 5.97 -3.05
CA PHE A 60 -1.47 6.19 -4.49
C PHE A 60 -1.80 7.62 -4.92
N MET A 61 -2.88 8.20 -4.39
CA MET A 61 -3.24 9.59 -4.69
C MET A 61 -2.16 10.57 -4.21
N ARG A 62 -1.56 10.32 -3.03
CA ARG A 62 -0.44 11.11 -2.52
C ARG A 62 0.83 10.94 -3.37
N MET A 63 1.14 9.72 -3.79
CA MET A 63 2.25 9.44 -4.70
C MET A 63 2.12 10.21 -6.02
N HIS A 64 0.88 10.32 -6.55
CA HIS A 64 0.59 11.09 -7.76
C HIS A 64 0.71 12.61 -7.52
N SER A 65 0.19 13.13 -6.40
CA SER A 65 0.31 14.56 -6.08
C SER A 65 1.76 14.99 -5.87
N ASP A 66 2.61 14.09 -5.38
CA ASP A 66 4.03 14.34 -5.13
C ASP A 66 4.88 14.20 -6.42
N GLY A 67 4.26 13.94 -7.58
CA GLY A 67 4.94 13.90 -8.88
C GLY A 67 5.86 12.69 -9.10
N VAL A 68 5.76 11.66 -8.25
CA VAL A 68 6.65 10.48 -8.28
C VAL A 68 6.39 9.58 -9.51
N GLY A 69 5.23 9.74 -10.16
CA GLY A 69 4.76 8.84 -11.22
C GLY A 69 4.32 7.49 -10.66
N PHE A 70 3.93 6.54 -11.53
CA PHE A 70 3.58 5.17 -11.14
C PHE A 70 4.02 4.16 -12.21
N ASP A 71 4.16 2.91 -11.82
CA ASP A 71 4.51 1.81 -12.72
C ASP A 71 3.41 0.74 -12.78
N ARG A 72 3.66 -0.31 -13.57
CA ARG A 72 2.75 -1.44 -13.70
C ARG A 72 2.48 -2.12 -12.35
N ALA A 73 3.47 -2.19 -11.46
CA ALA A 73 3.30 -2.80 -10.15
C ALA A 73 2.36 -1.96 -9.26
N THR A 74 2.48 -0.63 -9.31
CA THR A 74 1.55 0.28 -8.62
C THR A 74 0.10 0.00 -9.04
N LEU A 75 -0.17 -0.04 -10.34
CA LEU A 75 -1.52 -0.25 -10.88
C LEU A 75 -2.08 -1.62 -10.49
N LEU A 76 -1.27 -2.68 -10.59
CA LEU A 76 -1.69 -4.03 -10.18
C LEU A 76 -2.10 -4.09 -8.72
N ASN A 77 -1.33 -3.44 -7.83
CA ASN A 77 -1.65 -3.39 -6.40
C ASN A 77 -2.97 -2.65 -6.14
N ILE A 78 -3.20 -1.53 -6.82
CA ILE A 78 -4.44 -0.75 -6.68
C ILE A 78 -5.65 -1.51 -7.23
N CYS A 79 -5.56 -2.09 -8.42
CA CYS A 79 -6.64 -2.90 -8.98
C CYS A 79 -7.00 -4.08 -8.06
N SER A 80 -5.99 -4.78 -7.51
CA SER A 80 -6.21 -5.87 -6.56
C SER A 80 -6.86 -5.38 -5.26
N ALA A 81 -6.44 -4.23 -4.74
CA ALA A 81 -7.01 -3.63 -3.55
C ALA A 81 -8.48 -3.23 -3.74
N LEU A 82 -8.83 -2.69 -4.91
CA LEU A 82 -10.19 -2.31 -5.27
C LEU A 82 -11.09 -3.52 -5.46
N TYR A 83 -10.63 -4.54 -6.20
CA TYR A 83 -11.38 -5.77 -6.44
C TYR A 83 -11.76 -6.47 -5.13
N LYS A 84 -10.80 -6.61 -4.20
CA LYS A 84 -11.08 -7.18 -2.87
C LYS A 84 -12.04 -6.35 -2.02
N SER A 85 -12.12 -5.04 -2.27
CA SER A 85 -13.06 -4.17 -1.57
C SER A 85 -14.48 -4.25 -2.14
N SER A 86 -14.62 -4.63 -3.42
CA SER A 86 -15.91 -4.82 -4.10
C SER A 86 -16.56 -6.19 -3.84
N ASP A 87 -15.79 -7.21 -3.41
CA ASP A 87 -16.35 -8.49 -2.92
C ASP A 87 -17.16 -8.35 -1.60
N LEU A 88 -17.31 -7.12 -1.09
CA LEU A 88 -18.26 -6.78 -0.01
C LEU A 88 -19.62 -6.27 -0.52
N VAL A 89 -19.85 -6.23 -1.83
CA VAL A 89 -21.20 -6.09 -2.40
C VAL A 89 -21.77 -7.50 -2.48
N PRO A 90 -22.78 -7.87 -1.65
CA PRO A 90 -23.47 -9.14 -1.83
C PRO A 90 -24.03 -9.18 -3.25
N ASP A 91 -23.95 -10.34 -3.89
CA ASP A 91 -24.71 -10.63 -5.10
C ASP A 91 -26.18 -10.26 -4.87
N GLU A 92 -26.62 -9.10 -5.35
CA GLU A 92 -28.04 -8.89 -5.65
C GLU A 92 -28.34 -9.67 -6.93
N VAL A 93 -28.68 -10.97 -6.80
CA VAL A 93 -29.68 -11.60 -7.67
C VAL A 93 -30.32 -12.80 -6.96
N SER A 94 -31.58 -12.63 -6.52
CA SER A 94 -32.72 -13.54 -6.73
C SER A 94 -34.01 -12.85 -6.27
#